data_AF-A0A849BJV8-F1
#
_entry.id   AF-A0A849BJV8-F1
#
_cell.length_a   1.000
_cell.length_b   1.000
_cell.length_c   1.000
_cell.angle_alpha   90.00
_cell.angle_beta   90.00
_cell.angle_gamma   90.00
#
_symmetry.space_group_name_H-M   'P 1'
#
loop_
_entity.id
_entity.type
_entity.pdbx_description
1 polymer ?
#
loop_
_entity_poly.entity_id
_entity_poly.type
_entity_poly.pdbx_seq_one_letter_code
_entity_poly.pdbx_strand_id
1 'polypeptide(L)'
;MAEPLVTPDEVREWLGRDDTAVPDGRAVLAVRVVEGWLRGATGLAEWPDPVPEALWSACLELAGLAVDNPTSRSQSVTGDESDGWFAARRAEILAGVTAALRTGGTPSGSFPDPVAWP
;
A
#
# COMPACT_ATOMS: atom_id res chain seq x y z
N MET A 1 3.95 1.70 -19.47
CA MET A 1 3.71 1.12 -18.14
C MET A 1 3.26 2.28 -17.26
N ALA A 2 2.26 2.10 -16.41
CA ALA A 2 1.91 3.13 -15.43
C ALA A 2 3.12 3.39 -14.51
N GLU A 3 3.29 4.64 -14.12
CA GLU A 3 4.34 5.05 -13.17
C GLU A 3 4.06 4.39 -11.81
N PRO A 4 5.08 3.85 -11.11
CA PRO A 4 4.86 3.24 -9.81
C PRO A 4 4.49 4.30 -8.77
N LEU A 5 3.72 3.90 -7.75
CA LEU A 5 3.36 4.80 -6.63
C LEU A 5 4.58 5.35 -5.88
N VAL A 6 5.65 4.57 -5.79
CA VAL A 6 6.94 4.95 -5.22
C VAL A 6 8.08 4.33 -6.04
N THR A 7 9.20 5.02 -6.11
CA THR A 7 10.40 4.59 -6.83
C THR A 7 11.26 3.66 -5.97
N PRO A 8 12.11 2.81 -6.59
CA PRO A 8 13.10 2.02 -5.87
C PRO A 8 14.04 2.84 -4.98
N ASP A 9 14.40 4.05 -5.43
CA ASP A 9 15.27 4.96 -4.68
C ASP A 9 14.58 5.55 -3.45
N GLU A 10 13.30 5.93 -3.55
CA GLU A 10 12.52 6.37 -2.37
C GLU A 10 12.44 5.25 -1.31
N VAL A 11 12.27 3.99 -1.73
CA VAL A 11 12.26 2.85 -0.79
C VAL A 11 13.61 2.69 -0.09
N ARG A 12 14.71 2.85 -0.81
CA ARG A 12 16.08 2.80 -0.25
C ARG A 12 16.34 3.93 0.74
N GLU A 13 15.97 5.14 0.33
CA GLU A 13 16.10 6.34 1.16
C GLU A 13 15.30 6.19 2.46
N TRP A 14 14.04 5.74 2.36
CA TRP A 14 13.19 5.45 3.51
C TRP A 14 13.81 4.45 4.48
N LEU A 15 14.43 3.39 3.97
CA LEU A 15 15.08 2.36 4.78
C LEU A 15 16.47 2.79 5.31
N GLY A 16 17.02 3.90 4.82
CA GLY A 16 18.41 4.30 5.09
C GLY A 16 19.43 3.28 4.57
N ARG A 17 19.15 2.66 3.41
CA ARG A 17 19.95 1.56 2.82
C ARG A 17 20.34 1.87 1.39
N ASP A 18 21.56 1.53 1.00
CA ASP A 18 22.04 1.68 -0.37
C ASP A 18 21.64 0.50 -1.28
N ASP A 19 22.09 0.54 -2.54
CA ASP A 19 21.84 -0.45 -3.56
C ASP A 19 22.54 -1.80 -3.31
N THR A 20 23.58 -1.83 -2.47
CA THR A 20 24.24 -3.07 -2.04
C THR A 20 23.38 -3.82 -1.02
N ALA A 21 22.76 -3.08 -0.10
CA ALA A 21 21.88 -3.63 0.93
C ALA A 21 20.48 -3.97 0.39
N VAL A 22 19.95 -3.15 -0.53
CA VAL A 22 18.67 -3.37 -1.22
C VAL A 22 18.91 -3.25 -2.74
N PRO A 23 19.26 -4.37 -3.41
CA PRO A 23 19.45 -4.40 -4.85
C PRO A 23 18.22 -3.93 -5.61
N ASP A 24 18.42 -3.34 -6.79
CA ASP A 24 17.35 -2.76 -7.60
C ASP A 24 16.22 -3.73 -7.92
N GLY A 25 16.57 -4.96 -8.31
CA GLY A 25 15.58 -6.00 -8.51
C GLY A 25 14.73 -6.27 -7.26
N ARG A 26 15.28 -6.16 -6.05
CA ARG A 26 14.55 -6.37 -4.80
C ARG A 26 13.59 -5.22 -4.51
N ALA A 27 14.05 -3.99 -4.65
CA ALA A 27 13.19 -2.81 -4.45
C ALA A 27 12.04 -2.78 -5.46
N VAL A 28 12.31 -3.04 -6.75
CA VAL A 28 11.29 -3.12 -7.80
C VAL A 28 10.25 -4.21 -7.49
N LEU A 29 10.69 -5.40 -7.04
CA LEU A 29 9.76 -6.47 -6.68
C LEU A 29 8.91 -6.10 -5.47
N ALA A 30 9.49 -5.45 -4.45
CA ALA A 30 8.75 -5.00 -3.28
C ALA A 30 7.63 -4.02 -3.66
N VAL A 31 7.94 -3.01 -4.48
CA VAL A 31 6.95 -2.04 -4.99
C VAL A 31 5.82 -2.75 -5.72
N ARG A 32 6.13 -3.66 -6.65
CA ARG A 32 5.09 -4.39 -7.42
C ARG A 32 4.17 -5.25 -6.54
N VAL A 33 4.74 -5.92 -5.53
CA VAL A 33 3.95 -6.74 -4.59
C VAL A 33 3.00 -5.85 -3.79
N VAL A 34 3.49 -4.73 -3.29
CA VAL A 34 2.72 -3.79 -2.48
C VAL A 34 1.62 -3.10 -3.27
N GLU A 35 1.92 -2.70 -4.50
CA GLU A 35 0.91 -2.18 -5.43
C GLU A 35 -0.22 -3.20 -5.65
N GLY A 36 0.10 -4.50 -5.76
CA GLY A 36 -0.89 -5.57 -5.81
C GLY A 36 -1.78 -5.61 -4.56
N TRP A 37 -1.19 -5.48 -3.37
CA TRP A 37 -1.96 -5.43 -2.11
C TRP A 37 -2.87 -4.20 -2.04
N LEU A 38 -2.37 -3.04 -2.42
CA LEU A 38 -3.13 -1.79 -2.44
C LEU A 38 -4.28 -1.85 -3.45
N ARG A 39 -4.07 -2.41 -4.65
CA ARG A 39 -5.14 -2.63 -5.64
C ARG A 39 -6.22 -3.55 -5.09
N GLY A 40 -5.82 -4.63 -4.43
CA GLY A 40 -6.75 -5.56 -3.78
C GLY A 40 -7.57 -4.93 -2.67
N ALA A 41 -6.96 -4.04 -1.87
CA ALA A 41 -7.65 -3.37 -0.75
C ALA A 41 -8.55 -2.21 -1.20
N THR A 42 -8.11 -1.42 -2.17
CA THR A 42 -8.79 -0.19 -2.59
C THR A 42 -9.77 -0.42 -3.75
N GLY A 43 -9.60 -1.49 -4.53
CA GLY A 43 -10.40 -1.76 -5.72
C GLY A 43 -10.05 -0.86 -6.92
N LEU A 44 -8.99 -0.07 -6.84
CA LEU A 44 -8.59 0.85 -7.91
C LEU A 44 -7.96 0.10 -9.09
N ALA A 45 -8.49 0.35 -10.29
CA ALA A 45 -7.94 -0.17 -11.54
C ALA A 45 -6.74 0.65 -12.02
N GLU A 46 -6.72 1.94 -11.72
CA GLU A 46 -5.66 2.88 -12.04
C GLU A 46 -5.36 3.73 -10.81
N TRP A 47 -4.11 4.20 -10.71
CA TRP A 47 -3.74 5.09 -9.62
C TRP A 47 -4.25 6.50 -9.90
N PRO A 48 -4.84 7.19 -8.90
CA PRO A 48 -5.26 8.57 -9.10
C PRO A 48 -4.05 9.46 -9.41
N ASP A 49 -4.25 10.45 -10.25
CA ASP A 49 -3.25 11.47 -10.59
C ASP A 49 -3.83 12.87 -10.29
N PRO A 50 -3.28 13.63 -9.33
CA PRO A 50 -2.10 13.30 -8.52
C PRO A 50 -2.34 12.16 -7.52
N VAL A 51 -1.28 11.40 -7.23
CA VAL A 51 -1.31 10.33 -6.22
C VAL A 51 -1.64 10.92 -4.84
N PRO A 52 -2.69 10.44 -4.15
CA PRO A 52 -2.99 10.91 -2.80
C PRO A 52 -1.85 10.58 -1.83
N GLU A 53 -1.51 11.51 -0.95
CA GLU A 53 -0.42 11.33 0.03
C GLU A 53 -0.62 10.09 0.91
N ALA A 54 -1.87 9.77 1.26
CA ALA A 54 -2.21 8.56 2.01
C ALA A 54 -1.87 7.27 1.22
N LEU A 55 -1.98 7.29 -0.11
CA LEU A 55 -1.65 6.15 -0.96
C LEU A 55 -0.13 6.03 -1.14
N TRP A 56 0.56 7.16 -1.37
CA TRP A 56 2.02 7.21 -1.48
C TRP A 56 2.71 6.75 -0.18
N SER A 57 2.34 7.33 0.96
CA SER A 57 2.96 7.01 2.26
C SER A 57 2.71 5.57 2.68
N ALA A 58 1.51 5.04 2.45
CA ALA A 58 1.22 3.63 2.70
C ALA A 58 1.99 2.69 1.78
N CYS A 59 2.16 3.06 0.51
CA CYS A 59 2.99 2.28 -0.42
C CYS A 59 4.45 2.23 0.04
N LEU A 60 5.01 3.37 0.47
CA LEU A 60 6.37 3.46 0.96
C LEU A 60 6.59 2.59 2.22
N GLU A 61 5.69 2.68 3.20
CA GLU A 61 5.78 1.89 4.42
C GLU A 61 5.66 0.39 4.15
N LEU A 62 4.67 -0.02 3.34
CA LEU A 62 4.48 -1.41 2.96
C LEU A 62 5.65 -1.95 2.13
N ALA A 63 6.28 -1.12 1.29
CA ALA A 63 7.46 -1.52 0.52
C ALA A 63 8.65 -1.76 1.46
N GLY A 64 8.84 -0.93 2.48
CA GLY A 64 9.83 -1.18 3.54
C GLY A 64 9.59 -2.52 4.25
N LEU A 65 8.34 -2.79 4.67
CA LEU A 65 7.96 -4.05 5.30
C LEU A 65 8.20 -5.26 4.38
N ALA A 66 7.91 -5.12 3.08
CA ALA A 66 8.14 -6.16 2.08
C ALA A 66 9.64 -6.38 1.81
N VAL A 67 10.47 -5.33 1.86
CA VAL A 67 11.93 -5.48 1.78
C VAL A 67 12.45 -6.23 3.00
N ASP A 68 11.98 -5.91 4.21
CA ASP A 68 12.45 -6.55 5.44
C ASP A 68 11.94 -7.99 5.59
N ASN A 69 10.74 -8.30 5.09
CA ASN A 69 10.16 -9.64 5.12
C ASN A 69 9.66 -10.08 3.71
N PRO A 70 10.59 -10.39 2.79
CA PRO A 70 10.29 -10.60 1.36
C PRO A 70 9.45 -11.84 1.07
N THR A 71 9.48 -12.83 1.96
CA THR A 71 8.73 -14.07 1.76
C THR A 71 7.25 -13.94 2.12
N SER A 72 6.84 -12.94 2.91
CA SER A 72 5.55 -12.98 3.66
C SER A 72 5.29 -14.34 4.33
N ARG A 73 6.34 -15.16 4.48
CA ARG A 73 6.33 -16.41 5.21
C ARG A 73 6.55 -16.01 6.65
N SER A 74 5.69 -16.55 7.51
CA SER A 74 6.02 -16.86 8.89
C SER A 74 7.46 -17.36 8.94
N GLN A 75 8.41 -16.48 9.27
CA GLN A 75 9.78 -16.90 9.48
C GLN A 75 9.74 -17.67 10.79
N SER A 76 9.92 -18.98 10.74
CA SER A 76 10.02 -19.83 11.93
C SER A 76 11.35 -19.54 12.64
N VAL A 77 11.43 -18.40 13.34
CA VAL A 77 12.55 -18.04 14.21
C VAL A 77 11.96 -17.60 15.55
N THR A 78 12.01 -18.53 16.51
CA THR A 78 11.89 -18.38 17.96
C THR A 78 11.42 -17.00 18.45
N GLY A 79 10.10 -16.77 18.46
CA GLY A 79 9.48 -15.64 19.15
C GLY A 79 8.08 -15.32 18.63
N ASP A 80 7.06 -15.94 19.23
CA ASP A 80 5.63 -15.78 18.92
C ASP A 80 5.16 -14.30 18.83
N GLU A 81 5.91 -13.35 19.40
CA GLU A 81 5.58 -11.92 19.42
C GLU A 81 5.85 -11.19 18.09
N SER A 82 6.85 -11.61 17.33
CA SER A 82 7.27 -10.92 16.10
C SER A 82 6.41 -11.28 14.87
N ASP A 83 5.83 -12.48 14.89
CA ASP A 83 5.06 -13.07 13.79
C ASP A 83 3.72 -12.37 13.53
N GLY A 84 3.02 -11.98 14.60
CA GLY A 84 1.76 -11.26 14.52
C GLY A 84 1.92 -9.80 14.08
N TRP A 85 3.06 -9.18 14.40
CA TRP A 85 3.24 -7.75 14.25
C TRP A 85 3.26 -7.30 12.79
N PHE A 86 4.01 -7.97 11.90
CA PHE A 86 4.08 -7.58 10.48
C PHE A 86 2.75 -7.79 9.74
N ALA A 87 2.07 -8.90 10.03
CA ALA A 87 0.77 -9.20 9.42
C ALA A 87 -0.31 -8.24 9.92
N ALA A 88 -0.32 -7.93 11.22
CA ALA A 88 -1.22 -6.94 11.82
C ALA A 88 -0.93 -5.54 11.26
N ARG A 89 0.34 -5.12 11.21
CA ARG A 89 0.74 -3.81 10.70
C ARG A 89 0.35 -3.62 9.24
N ARG A 90 0.56 -4.63 8.39
CA ARG A 90 0.07 -4.61 7.01
C ARG A 90 -1.45 -4.38 6.95
N ALA A 91 -2.21 -5.13 7.75
CA ALA A 91 -3.67 -5.01 7.77
C ALA A 91 -4.13 -3.62 8.25
N GLU A 92 -3.48 -3.05 9.27
CA GLU A 92 -3.73 -1.69 9.76
C GLU A 92 -3.50 -0.64 8.66
N ILE A 93 -2.37 -0.71 7.95
CA ILE A 93 -2.05 0.24 6.88
C ILE A 93 -3.10 0.15 5.76
N LEU A 94 -3.44 -1.06 5.31
CA LEU A 94 -4.44 -1.27 4.26
C LEU A 94 -5.83 -0.75 4.66
N ALA A 95 -6.22 -0.96 5.93
CA ALA A 95 -7.47 -0.43 6.46
C ALA A 95 -7.45 1.11 6.50
N GLY A 96 -6.33 1.71 6.92
CA GLY A 96 -6.13 3.16 6.96
C GLY A 96 -6.27 3.82 5.59
N VAL A 97 -5.60 3.28 4.56
CA VAL A 97 -5.72 3.76 3.17
C VAL A 97 -7.16 3.66 2.67
N THR A 98 -7.80 2.51 2.91
CA THR A 98 -9.17 2.28 2.48
C THR A 98 -10.14 3.29 3.13
N ALA A 99 -9.95 3.60 4.41
CA ALA A 99 -10.73 4.62 5.10
C ALA A 99 -10.46 6.03 4.53
N ALA A 100 -9.20 6.39 4.31
CA ALA A 100 -8.81 7.69 3.77
C ALA A 100 -9.36 7.95 2.36
N LEU A 101 -9.35 6.93 1.49
CA LEU A 101 -9.91 7.05 0.14
C LEU A 101 -11.43 7.17 0.14
N ARG A 102 -12.12 6.54 1.11
CA ARG A 102 -13.57 6.69 1.27
C ARG A 102 -13.98 8.08 1.76
N THR A 103 -13.18 8.71 2.63
CA THR A 103 -13.48 10.05 3.15
C THR A 103 -13.11 11.18 2.19
N GLY A 104 -12.14 10.94 1.28
CA GLY A 104 -11.81 11.86 0.18
C GLY A 104 -12.76 11.80 -1.02
N GLY A 105 -13.60 10.76 -1.10
CA GLY A 105 -14.62 10.61 -2.13
C GLY A 105 -15.93 11.30 -1.73
N THR A 106 -16.32 12.35 -2.44
CA THR A 106 -17.72 12.80 -2.50
C THR A 106 -18.64 11.58 -2.68
N PRO A 107 -19.80 11.47 -1.97
CA PRO A 107 -20.65 10.30 -2.08
C PRO A 107 -21.01 10.02 -3.55
N SER A 108 -20.56 8.89 -4.09
CA SER A 108 -20.94 8.43 -5.44
C SER A 108 -22.32 7.78 -5.37
N GLY A 109 -23.34 8.62 -5.18
CA GLY A 109 -24.73 8.21 -5.11
C GLY A 109 -25.62 9.42 -5.32
N SER A 110 -25.93 9.73 -6.59
CA SER A 110 -27.06 10.59 -6.88
C SER A 110 -28.32 9.75 -6.71
N PHE A 111 -29.04 9.93 -5.60
CA PHE A 111 -30.44 9.52 -5.59
C PHE A 111 -31.18 10.42 -6.59
N PRO A 112 -32.06 9.88 -7.45
CA PRO A 112 -32.91 10.73 -8.27
C PRO A 112 -33.73 11.63 -7.35
N ASP A 113 -33.92 12.90 -7.75
CA ASP A 113 -34.82 13.81 -7.04
C ASP A 113 -36.18 13.12 -6.85
N PRO A 114 -36.78 13.20 -5.65
CA PRO A 114 -38.06 12.58 -5.39
C PRO A 114 -39.08 13.10 -6.40
N VAL A 115 -39.61 12.20 -7.23
CA VAL A 115 -40.72 12.51 -8.13
C VAL A 115 -41.90 12.91 -7.25
N ALA A 116 -42.36 14.15 -7.36
CA ALA A 116 -43.56 14.61 -6.66
C ALA A 116 -44.73 13.71 -7.06
N TRP A 117 -45.35 13.07 -6.05
CA TRP A 117 -46.50 12.19 -6.25
C TRP A 117 -47.75 13.01 -6.65
N PRO A 118 -48.59 12.52 -7.57
CA PRO A 118 -49.82 13.18 -7.99
C PRO A 118 -50.88 13.31 -6.89
#